data_AF-A0A7X9JIW7-F1
#
_entry.id   AF-A0A7X9JIW7-F1
#
_cell.length_a   1.000
_cell.length_b   1.000
_cell.length_c   1.000
_cell.angle_alpha   90.00
_cell.angle_beta   90.00
_cell.angle_gamma   90.00
#
_symmetry.space_group_name_H-M   'P 1'
#
loop_
_entity.id
_entity.type
_entity.pdbx_description
1 polymer ?
#
loop_
_entity_poly.entity_id
_entity_poly.type
_entity_poly.pdbx_seq_one_letter_code
_entity_poly.pdbx_strand_id
1 'polypeptide(L)'
;SMGPGSFTGLRIGLTTAKGLGYGANLPIVPIPTFNALALQISDFVPAKNNFVIIKNASVDDLYYASLYYDGKKIGFSSELSIIKKNDIDSILKKDELIFSDIDFEFATKKIIGPSALNICRYSYLFGKDLLTFDYDYLEPFYLKQFLVRVKK
;
A
#
# COMPACT_ATOMS: atom_id res chain seq x y z
N SER A 1 4.51 3.36 -7.42
CA SER A 1 4.19 2.72 -6.12
C SER A 1 5.42 1.98 -5.65
N MET A 2 5.86 2.20 -4.41
CA MET A 2 7.10 1.63 -3.87
C MET A 2 6.90 0.39 -3.00
N GLY A 3 5.69 0.15 -2.48
CA GLY A 3 5.40 -0.99 -1.63
C GLY A 3 4.60 -0.63 -0.37
N PRO A 4 4.21 -1.64 0.43
CA PRO A 4 4.43 -3.07 0.19
C PRO A 4 3.57 -3.62 -0.95
N GLY A 5 3.92 -4.81 -1.47
CA GLY A 5 3.25 -5.43 -2.62
C GLY A 5 3.97 -6.68 -3.15
N SER A 6 3.62 -7.10 -4.37
CA SER A 6 4.26 -8.23 -5.04
C SER A 6 5.74 -7.95 -5.30
N PHE A 7 6.61 -8.83 -4.81
CA PHE A 7 8.07 -8.70 -4.93
C PHE A 7 8.53 -8.50 -6.39
N THR A 8 8.04 -9.35 -7.30
CA THR A 8 8.36 -9.27 -8.72
C THR A 8 7.83 -7.97 -9.34
N GLY A 9 6.59 -7.60 -9.05
CA GLY A 9 5.97 -6.39 -9.61
C GLY A 9 6.65 -5.12 -9.14
N LEU A 10 7.01 -5.04 -7.85
CA LEU A 10 7.72 -3.90 -7.28
C LEU A 10 9.10 -3.72 -7.90
N ARG A 11 9.87 -4.81 -8.07
CA ARG A 11 11.19 -4.74 -8.71
C ARG A 11 11.11 -4.33 -10.16
N ILE A 12 10.24 -4.96 -10.95
CA ILE A 12 10.08 -4.60 -12.37
C ILE A 12 9.63 -3.14 -12.50
N GLY A 13 8.63 -2.73 -11.74
CA GLY A 13 8.08 -1.37 -11.80
C GLY A 13 9.09 -0.30 -11.38
N LEU A 14 9.78 -0.50 -10.25
CA LEU A 14 10.76 0.47 -9.76
C LEU A 14 11.99 0.55 -10.66
N THR A 15 12.52 -0.58 -11.13
CA THR A 15 13.66 -0.59 -12.06
C THR A 15 13.30 0.08 -13.38
N THR A 16 12.08 -0.12 -13.88
CA THR A 16 11.59 0.57 -15.08
C THR A 16 11.53 2.08 -14.86
N ALA A 17 10.96 2.53 -13.73
CA ALA A 17 10.90 3.95 -13.38
C ALA A 17 12.31 4.56 -13.23
N LYS A 18 13.25 3.84 -12.59
CA LYS A 18 14.66 4.23 -12.45
C LYS A 18 15.33 4.41 -13.80
N GLY A 19 15.19 3.46 -14.71
CA GLY A 19 15.75 3.56 -16.06
C GLY A 19 15.24 4.77 -16.84
N LEU A 20 13.92 5.03 -16.76
CA LEU A 20 13.30 6.19 -17.40
C LEU A 20 13.75 7.52 -16.78
N GLY A 21 13.72 7.61 -15.45
CA GLY A 21 14.14 8.82 -14.72
C GLY A 21 15.61 9.14 -14.97
N TYR A 22 16.48 8.14 -14.83
CA TYR A 22 17.91 8.28 -15.09
C TYR A 22 18.20 8.73 -16.53
N GLY A 23 17.61 8.05 -17.53
CA GLY A 23 17.84 8.37 -18.94
C GLY A 23 17.30 9.75 -19.36
N ALA A 24 16.23 10.21 -18.72
CA ALA A 24 15.62 11.52 -18.98
C ALA A 24 16.13 12.65 -18.06
N ASN A 25 17.03 12.35 -17.12
CA ASN A 25 17.43 13.24 -16.03
C ASN A 25 16.23 13.83 -15.26
N LEU A 26 15.25 12.99 -14.95
CA LEU A 26 14.01 13.35 -14.24
C LEU A 26 13.95 12.67 -12.88
N PRO A 27 13.60 13.40 -11.81
CA PRO A 27 13.51 12.82 -10.49
C PRO A 27 12.33 11.84 -10.39
N ILE A 28 12.40 10.96 -9.39
CA ILE A 28 11.35 9.99 -9.10
C ILE A 28 10.66 10.34 -7.79
N VAL A 29 9.35 10.08 -7.75
CA VAL A 29 8.55 10.18 -6.53
C VAL A 29 8.13 8.77 -6.07
N PRO A 30 8.77 8.20 -5.04
CA PRO A 30 8.46 6.88 -4.50
C PRO A 30 7.19 6.88 -3.66
N ILE A 31 6.04 6.72 -4.33
CA ILE A 31 4.75 6.74 -3.65
C ILE A 31 4.53 5.48 -2.79
N PRO A 32 4.30 5.58 -1.47
CA PRO A 32 3.94 4.45 -0.63
C PRO A 32 2.59 3.86 -1.04
N THR A 33 2.52 2.53 -1.22
CA THR A 33 1.34 1.87 -1.78
C THR A 33 0.10 2.08 -0.92
N PHE A 34 0.23 1.89 0.40
CA PHE A 34 -0.90 2.02 1.33
C PHE A 34 -1.38 3.46 1.45
N ASN A 35 -0.50 4.46 1.32
CA ASN A 35 -0.91 5.87 1.38
C ASN A 35 -1.72 6.28 0.15
N ALA A 36 -1.28 5.90 -1.06
CA ALA A 36 -2.05 6.12 -2.27
C ALA A 36 -3.38 5.34 -2.27
N LEU A 37 -3.37 4.13 -1.70
CA LEU A 37 -4.57 3.31 -1.58
C LEU A 37 -5.57 3.89 -0.58
N ALA A 38 -5.09 4.39 0.55
CA ALA A 38 -5.91 5.07 1.54
C ALA A 38 -6.56 6.34 0.95
N LEU A 39 -5.82 7.10 0.13
CA LEU A 39 -6.36 8.24 -0.60
C LEU A 39 -7.51 7.83 -1.53
N GLN A 40 -7.33 6.76 -2.30
CA GLN A 40 -8.40 6.21 -3.14
C GLN A 40 -9.62 5.74 -2.32
N ILE A 41 -9.37 5.12 -1.16
CA ILE A 41 -10.43 4.60 -0.30
C ILE A 41 -11.23 5.73 0.36
N SER A 42 -10.58 6.85 0.68
CA SER A 42 -11.24 8.01 1.27
C SER A 42 -12.38 8.57 0.42
N ASP A 43 -12.38 8.33 -0.89
CA ASP A 43 -13.49 8.69 -1.79
C ASP A 43 -14.78 7.87 -1.50
N PHE A 44 -14.68 6.76 -0.77
CA PHE A 44 -15.79 5.87 -0.39
C PHE A 44 -16.09 5.85 1.11
N VAL A 45 -15.23 6.43 1.94
CA VAL A 45 -15.35 6.41 3.40
C VAL A 45 -15.96 7.72 3.88
N PRO A 46 -17.04 7.70 4.69
CA PRO A 46 -17.59 8.92 5.25
C PRO A 46 -16.57 9.65 6.15
N ALA A 47 -16.70 10.97 6.26
CA ALA A 47 -15.82 11.75 7.12
C ALA A 47 -15.98 11.33 8.60
N LYS A 48 -14.86 11.35 9.34
CA LYS A 48 -14.74 10.95 10.74
C LYS A 48 -14.99 9.45 10.99
N ASN A 49 -14.54 8.61 10.06
CA ASN A 49 -14.62 7.15 10.20
C ASN A 49 -13.24 6.49 10.15
N ASN A 50 -13.16 5.33 10.81
CA ASN A 50 -12.04 4.42 10.71
C ASN A 50 -12.29 3.38 9.61
N PHE A 51 -11.21 2.91 9.01
CA PHE A 51 -11.25 1.83 8.03
C PHE A 51 -9.95 1.03 8.07
N VAL A 52 -10.02 -0.19 7.55
CA VAL A 52 -8.90 -1.12 7.49
C VAL A 52 -8.58 -1.43 6.04
N ILE A 53 -7.28 -1.47 5.74
CA ILE A 53 -6.76 -2.01 4.48
C ILE A 53 -6.11 -3.35 4.76
N ILE A 54 -6.56 -4.37 4.05
CA ILE A 54 -6.00 -5.72 4.09
C ILE A 54 -5.50 -6.06 2.69
N LYS A 55 -4.25 -6.53 2.60
CA LYS A 55 -3.72 -7.04 1.33
C LYS A 55 -3.06 -8.38 1.51
N ASN A 56 -3.20 -9.25 0.52
CA ASN A 56 -2.49 -10.51 0.48
C ASN A 56 -0.97 -10.26 0.42
N ALA A 57 -0.22 -10.76 1.40
CA ALA A 57 1.25 -10.69 1.40
C ALA A 57 1.86 -12.03 0.95
N SER A 58 1.25 -13.14 1.35
CA SER A 58 1.58 -14.50 0.91
C SER A 58 0.43 -15.45 1.26
N VAL A 59 0.60 -16.76 1.09
CA VAL A 59 -0.45 -17.77 1.39
C VAL A 59 -1.01 -17.61 2.81
N ASP A 60 -0.15 -17.40 3.80
CA ASP A 60 -0.54 -17.40 5.23
C ASP A 60 -0.53 -16.01 5.88
N ASP A 61 -0.05 -15.00 5.16
CA ASP A 61 0.22 -13.67 5.73
C ASP A 61 -0.49 -12.56 4.97
N LEU A 62 -0.95 -11.55 5.72
CA LEU A 62 -1.65 -10.38 5.23
C LEU A 62 -0.90 -9.12 5.63
N TYR A 63 -0.79 -8.16 4.72
CA TYR A 63 -0.50 -6.77 5.08
C TYR A 63 -1.75 -6.15 5.67
N TYR A 64 -1.61 -5.49 6.82
CA TYR A 64 -2.70 -4.91 7.56
C TYR A 64 -2.35 -3.48 7.96
N ALA A 65 -3.31 -2.56 7.80
CA ALA A 65 -3.23 -1.22 8.36
C ALA A 65 -4.62 -0.75 8.80
N SER A 66 -4.68 -0.19 10.01
CA SER A 66 -5.84 0.56 10.49
C SER A 66 -5.63 2.05 10.24
N LEU A 67 -6.62 2.72 9.68
CA LEU A 67 -6.55 4.12 9.28
C LEU A 67 -7.81 4.87 9.73
N TYR A 68 -7.72 6.20 9.74
CA TYR A 68 -8.85 7.10 9.94
C TYR A 68 -8.90 8.15 8.82
N TYR A 69 -10.12 8.60 8.51
CA TYR A 69 -10.36 9.72 7.61
C TYR A 69 -11.23 10.77 8.34
N ASP A 70 -10.73 12.01 8.48
CA ASP A 70 -11.44 13.08 9.18
C ASP A 70 -12.31 13.96 8.27
N GLY A 71 -12.33 13.68 6.96
CA GLY A 71 -12.98 14.50 5.92
C GLY A 71 -12.03 15.44 5.17
N LYS A 72 -10.77 15.56 5.61
CA LYS A 72 -9.72 16.37 4.99
C LYS A 72 -8.39 15.64 4.89
N LYS A 73 -8.07 14.86 5.93
CA LYS A 73 -6.81 14.16 6.11
C LYS A 73 -7.05 12.69 6.42
N ILE A 74 -6.08 11.90 6.02
CA ILE A 74 -6.03 10.47 6.26
C ILE A 74 -4.80 10.20 7.11
N GLY A 75 -4.96 9.43 8.17
CA GLY A 75 -3.86 9.03 9.04
C GLY A 75 -3.88 7.54 9.34
N PHE A 76 -2.72 7.02 9.72
CA PHE A 76 -2.58 5.66 10.21
C PHE A 76 -2.89 5.63 11.70
N SER A 77 -3.88 4.83 12.10
CA SER A 77 -4.23 4.58 13.49
C SER A 77 -3.29 3.55 14.13
N SER A 78 -2.66 2.71 13.30
CA SER A 78 -1.60 1.77 13.67
C SER A 78 -0.52 1.75 12.60
N GLU A 79 0.70 1.34 12.97
CA GLU A 79 1.71 1.05 11.97
C GLU A 79 1.25 -0.06 11.02
N LEU A 80 1.72 0.02 9.78
CA LEU A 80 1.53 -1.01 8.77
C LEU A 80 2.26 -2.29 9.22
N SER A 81 1.53 -3.39 9.32
CA SER A 81 2.03 -4.63 9.90
C SER A 81 1.73 -5.86 9.03
N ILE A 82 2.31 -6.99 9.41
CA ILE A 82 2.00 -8.30 8.84
C ILE A 82 1.28 -9.11 9.92
N ILE A 83 0.11 -9.65 9.57
CA ILE A 83 -0.68 -10.52 10.43
C ILE A 83 -0.90 -11.88 9.76
N LYS A 84 -1.19 -12.92 10.56
CA LYS A 84 -1.58 -14.22 10.01
C LYS A 84 -3.01 -14.17 9.52
N LYS A 85 -3.27 -14.86 8.41
CA LYS A 85 -4.62 -14.96 7.84
C LYS A 85 -5.61 -15.59 8.82
N ASN A 86 -5.17 -16.52 9.67
CA ASN A 86 -6.01 -17.18 10.67
C ASN A 86 -6.36 -16.28 11.87
N ASP A 87 -5.62 -15.21 12.09
CA ASP A 87 -5.84 -14.32 13.25
C ASP A 87 -6.81 -13.16 12.91
N ILE A 88 -7.25 -13.06 11.66
CA ILE A 88 -8.01 -11.91 11.15
C ILE A 88 -9.29 -11.65 11.93
N ASP A 89 -10.05 -12.70 12.26
CA ASP A 89 -11.33 -12.58 12.97
C ASP A 89 -11.15 -12.07 14.40
N SER A 90 -9.97 -12.27 15.00
CA SER A 90 -9.66 -11.78 16.35
C SER A 90 -9.21 -10.32 16.37
N ILE A 91 -8.73 -9.80 15.24
CA ILE A 91 -8.16 -8.46 15.09
C ILE A 91 -9.23 -7.46 14.64
N LEU A 92 -10.17 -7.90 13.79
CA LEU A 92 -11.19 -7.03 13.22
C LEU A 92 -12.27 -6.66 14.23
N LYS A 93 -12.68 -5.40 14.23
CA LYS A 93 -13.82 -4.93 15.04
C LYS A 93 -15.11 -5.03 14.23
N LYS A 94 -16.22 -5.28 14.95
CA LYS A 94 -17.53 -5.65 14.38
C LYS A 94 -18.17 -4.61 13.45
N ASP A 95 -17.64 -3.38 13.38
CA ASP A 95 -18.18 -2.27 12.58
C ASP A 95 -17.11 -1.52 11.78
N GLU A 96 -15.92 -2.10 11.56
CA GLU A 96 -14.89 -1.48 10.74
C GLU A 96 -15.21 -1.57 9.24
N LEU A 97 -14.99 -0.48 8.51
CA LEU A 97 -15.03 -0.51 7.05
C LEU A 97 -13.76 -1.21 6.55
N ILE A 98 -13.92 -2.32 5.84
CA ILE A 98 -12.81 -3.20 5.46
C ILE A 98 -12.63 -3.21 3.94
N PHE A 99 -11.43 -2.85 3.51
CA PHE A 99 -11.03 -2.84 2.10
C PHE A 99 -9.95 -3.88 1.88
N SER A 100 -10.22 -4.85 0.99
CA SER A 100 -9.36 -6.02 0.84
C SER A 100 -9.15 -6.40 -0.62
N ASP A 101 -7.98 -6.92 -0.99
CA ASP A 101 -7.78 -7.56 -2.30
C ASP A 101 -8.21 -9.04 -2.31
N ILE A 102 -8.41 -9.62 -1.13
CA ILE A 102 -8.97 -10.95 -0.89
C ILE A 102 -10.48 -10.84 -0.75
N ASP A 103 -11.20 -11.80 -1.33
CA ASP A 103 -12.65 -11.94 -1.18
C ASP A 103 -13.00 -12.50 0.21
N PHE A 104 -13.10 -11.60 1.19
CA PHE A 104 -13.68 -11.92 2.51
C PHE A 104 -15.16 -11.54 2.52
N GLU A 105 -16.01 -12.37 3.14
CA GLU A 105 -17.45 -12.08 3.26
C GLU A 105 -17.73 -10.81 4.07
N PHE A 106 -16.87 -10.49 5.04
CA PHE A 106 -16.95 -9.28 5.85
C PHE A 106 -16.35 -8.03 5.16
N ALA A 107 -15.75 -8.15 3.98
CA ALA A 107 -15.14 -7.01 3.31
C ALA A 107 -16.21 -6.04 2.81
N THR A 108 -16.10 -4.77 3.20
CA THR A 108 -16.94 -3.68 2.68
C THR A 108 -16.78 -3.53 1.18
N LYS A 109 -15.54 -3.61 0.68
CA LYS A 109 -15.26 -3.49 -0.76
C LYS A 109 -13.96 -4.16 -1.14
N LYS A 110 -13.98 -4.87 -2.28
CA LYS A 110 -12.77 -5.40 -2.89
C LYS A 110 -11.96 -4.29 -3.54
N ILE A 111 -10.69 -4.15 -3.18
CA ILE A 111 -9.73 -3.23 -3.79
C ILE A 111 -8.36 -3.89 -3.93
N ILE A 112 -7.92 -4.03 -5.17
CA ILE A 112 -6.67 -4.72 -5.52
C ILE A 112 -5.44 -3.85 -5.21
N GLY A 113 -5.51 -2.55 -5.44
CA GLY A 113 -4.40 -1.63 -5.24
C GLY A 113 -4.76 -0.21 -5.66
N PRO A 114 -3.83 0.75 -5.51
CA PRO A 114 -4.08 2.12 -5.92
C PRO A 114 -4.13 2.19 -7.44
N SER A 115 -5.13 2.89 -7.97
CA SER A 115 -5.22 3.20 -9.39
C SER A 115 -4.07 4.13 -9.80
N ALA A 116 -3.71 4.12 -11.09
CA ALA A 116 -2.72 5.06 -11.62
C ALA A 116 -3.11 6.51 -11.32
N LEU A 117 -4.40 6.85 -11.43
CA LEU A 117 -4.92 8.17 -11.09
C LEU A 117 -4.64 8.54 -9.63
N ASN A 118 -4.84 7.63 -8.68
CA ASN A 118 -4.58 7.91 -7.26
C ASN A 118 -3.11 7.92 -6.91
N ILE A 119 -2.26 7.17 -7.62
CA ILE A 119 -0.80 7.32 -7.52
C ILE A 119 -0.40 8.74 -7.95
N CYS A 120 -0.92 9.22 -9.09
CA CYS A 120 -0.68 10.59 -9.56
C CYS A 120 -1.23 11.64 -8.59
N ARG A 121 -2.47 11.45 -8.09
CA ARG A 121 -3.10 12.35 -7.12
C ARG A 121 -2.28 12.45 -5.84
N TYR A 122 -1.80 11.32 -5.31
CA TYR A 122 -0.94 11.32 -4.13
C TYR A 122 0.39 12.02 -4.41
N SER A 123 1.02 11.75 -5.56
CA SER A 123 2.25 12.43 -5.99
C SER A 123 2.07 13.94 -6.07
N TYR A 124 0.97 14.40 -6.67
CA TYR A 124 0.67 15.82 -6.80
C TYR A 124 0.46 16.52 -5.45
N LEU A 125 -0.27 15.87 -4.53
CA LEU A 125 -0.61 16.46 -3.23
C LEU A 125 0.52 16.38 -2.20
N PHE A 126 1.28 15.29 -2.19
CA PHE A 126 2.21 14.96 -1.10
C PHE A 126 3.61 14.55 -1.59
N GLY A 127 3.84 14.49 -2.90
CA GLY A 127 5.06 13.94 -3.48
C GLY A 127 6.25 14.90 -3.50
N LYS A 128 6.06 16.20 -3.21
CA LYS A 128 7.13 17.20 -3.26
C LYS A 128 8.32 16.81 -2.38
N ASP A 129 8.04 16.36 -1.16
CA ASP A 129 9.08 16.01 -0.18
C ASP A 129 9.63 14.59 -0.39
N LEU A 130 9.03 13.80 -1.27
CA LEU A 130 9.48 12.45 -1.62
C LEU A 130 10.37 12.45 -2.87
N LEU A 131 10.45 13.56 -3.59
CA LEU A 131 11.17 13.68 -4.84
C LEU A 131 12.66 13.40 -4.64
N THR A 132 13.23 12.52 -5.46
CA THR A 132 14.65 12.16 -5.37
C THR A 132 15.27 11.97 -6.76
N PHE A 133 16.52 12.42 -6.91
CA PHE A 133 17.42 12.06 -8.01
C PHE A 133 18.33 10.89 -7.64
N ASP A 134 18.24 10.43 -6.40
CA ASP A 134 19.11 9.39 -5.89
C ASP A 134 18.55 8.01 -6.24
N TYR A 135 18.78 7.62 -7.50
CA TYR A 135 18.25 6.36 -8.02
C TYR A 135 18.86 5.15 -7.33
N ASP A 136 20.13 5.22 -6.90
CA ASP A 136 20.86 4.06 -6.38
C ASP A 136 20.30 3.57 -5.05
N TYR A 137 19.91 4.49 -4.18
CA TYR A 137 19.29 4.17 -2.88
C TYR A 137 17.77 3.98 -2.98
N LEU A 138 17.19 4.13 -4.17
CA LEU A 138 15.76 3.89 -4.38
C LEU A 138 15.48 2.39 -4.50
N GLU A 139 14.99 1.81 -3.40
CA GLU A 139 14.61 0.41 -3.30
C GLU A 139 13.13 0.23 -2.97
N PRO A 140 12.49 -0.89 -3.37
CA PRO A 140 11.13 -1.14 -2.96
C PRO A 140 11.01 -1.31 -1.44
N PHE A 141 9.89 -0.86 -0.89
CA PHE A 141 9.55 -1.06 0.50
C PHE A 141 9.06 -2.49 0.73
N TYR A 142 9.95 -3.37 1.16
CA TYR A 142 9.64 -4.75 1.52
C TYR A 142 9.30 -4.87 3.00
N LEU A 143 8.01 -4.85 3.32
CA LEU A 143 7.60 -5.14 4.71
C LEU A 143 7.81 -6.61 5.07
N LYS A 144 7.58 -7.52 4.11
CA LYS A 144 7.89 -8.95 4.26
C LYS A 144 9.20 -9.26 3.54
N GLN A 145 10.16 -9.85 4.24
CA GLN A 145 11.39 -10.34 3.61
C GLN A 145 11.11 -11.52 2.68
N PHE A 146 11.76 -11.54 1.53
CA PHE A 146 11.68 -12.65 0.60
C PHE A 146 12.42 -13.86 1.17
N LEU A 147 11.69 -14.95 1.42
CA LEU A 147 12.27 -16.21 1.90
C LEU A 147 12.59 -17.11 0.70
N VAL A 148 13.86 -17.49 0.56
CA VAL A 148 14.29 -18.49 -0.43
C VAL A 148 13.73 -19.84 -0.02
N ARG A 149 12.85 -20.42 -0.84
CA ARG A 149 12.35 -21.78 -0.61
C ARG A 149 13.46 -22.76 -0.97
N VAL A 150 14.06 -23.38 0.05
CA VAL A 150 14.98 -24.50 -0.14
C VAL A 150 14.14 -25.75 -0.39
N LYS A 151 14.44 -26.48 -1.47
CA LYS A 151 13.80 -27.76 -1.74
C LYS A 151 14.23 -28.75 -0.65
N LYS A 152 13.26 -29.30 0.10
CA LYS A 152 13.52 -30.44 0.99
C LYS A 152 13.78 -31.69 0.18
#